data_AF-I9C5L5-F1
#
_entry.id   AF-I9C5L5-F1
#
_cell.length_a   1.000
_cell.length_b   1.000
_cell.length_c   1.000
_cell.angle_alpha   90.00
_cell.angle_beta   90.00
_cell.angle_gamma   90.00
#
_symmetry.space_group_name_H-M   'P 1'
#
loop_
_entity.id
_entity.type
_entity.pdbx_description
1 polymer ?
#
loop_
_entity_poly.entity_id
_entity_poly.type
_entity_poly.pdbx_seq_one_letter_code
_entity_poly.pdbx_strand_id
1 'polypeptide(L)'
;MSKPALYAVGLGTILAIATVAAVSDDVNAESKPGPVYESSIGGVVGPSNLPGAQGQGYLVYSKWCSGCHAPEYVPAGGKEAAAKLPVTVRLPLGTNLLQQRYQGSVPAALEERTDLTPEVVRTFVRSGINGMPPFRKTEISDADLDALGAYLSRNTKAP
;
A
#
# COMPACT_ATOMS: atom_id res chain seq x y z
N MET A 1 -2.84 -37.74 -72.39
CA MET A 1 -3.12 -36.64 -73.34
C MET A 1 -3.47 -35.40 -72.54
N SER A 2 -2.92 -34.25 -72.97
CA SER A 2 -3.16 -32.86 -72.53
C SER A 2 -2.61 -32.36 -71.16
N LYS A 3 -1.44 -31.72 -71.31
CA LYS A 3 -0.72 -30.65 -70.54
C LYS A 3 -1.58 -29.37 -70.31
N PRO A 4 -1.04 -28.21 -69.83
CA PRO A 4 0.00 -27.86 -68.81
C PRO A 4 -0.37 -26.61 -67.95
N ALA A 5 0.50 -26.18 -67.02
CA ALA A 5 0.88 -24.76 -66.78
C ALA A 5 1.97 -24.71 -65.67
N LEU A 6 3.26 -24.61 -66.00
CA LEU A 6 4.11 -23.39 -65.90
C LEU A 6 3.51 -22.19 -65.14
N TYR A 7 4.28 -21.67 -64.16
CA TYR A 7 4.57 -20.27 -63.76
C TYR A 7 5.01 -20.32 -62.28
N ALA A 8 5.93 -19.55 -61.74
CA ALA A 8 7.09 -18.80 -62.19
C ALA A 8 7.95 -18.54 -60.94
N VAL A 9 9.25 -18.35 -61.16
CA VAL A 9 10.22 -17.98 -60.13
C VAL A 9 9.89 -16.57 -59.62
N GLY A 10 9.73 -16.44 -58.31
CA GLY A 10 9.63 -15.16 -57.61
C GLY A 10 10.59 -15.15 -56.42
N LEU A 11 11.77 -14.58 -56.63
CA LEU A 11 12.66 -14.15 -55.55
C LEU A 11 11.94 -13.12 -54.68
N GLY A 12 11.88 -13.38 -53.38
CA GLY A 12 11.24 -12.50 -52.41
C GLY A 12 11.81 -12.73 -51.01
N THR A 13 13.09 -12.40 -50.86
CA THR A 13 13.71 -12.12 -49.56
C THR A 13 12.92 -11.00 -48.90
N ILE A 14 12.43 -11.19 -47.68
CA ILE A 14 12.49 -10.23 -46.56
C ILE A 14 12.24 -11.02 -45.28
N LEU A 15 13.32 -11.14 -44.53
CA LEU A 15 13.41 -11.57 -43.16
C LEU A 15 12.79 -10.47 -42.28
N ALA A 16 11.55 -10.65 -41.81
CA ALA A 16 10.97 -9.80 -40.78
C ALA A 16 11.29 -10.41 -39.40
N ILE A 17 12.46 -10.05 -38.85
CA ILE A 17 12.73 -10.20 -37.42
C ILE A 17 11.81 -9.20 -36.71
N ALA A 18 10.76 -9.68 -36.07
CA ALA A 18 10.02 -8.88 -35.10
C ALA A 18 10.92 -8.68 -33.87
N THR A 19 11.54 -7.51 -33.79
CA THR A 19 12.19 -7.05 -32.57
C THR A 19 11.12 -6.84 -31.51
N VAL A 20 11.12 -7.68 -30.48
CA VAL A 20 10.52 -7.35 -29.18
C VAL A 20 11.29 -6.14 -28.67
N ALA A 21 10.72 -4.94 -28.82
CA ALA A 21 11.18 -3.78 -28.11
C ALA A 21 10.90 -4.03 -26.62
N ALA A 22 11.98 -4.17 -25.86
CA ALA A 22 11.94 -4.16 -24.41
C ALA A 22 11.26 -2.86 -23.95
N VAL A 23 10.16 -2.99 -23.20
CA VAL A 23 9.69 -1.90 -22.33
C VAL A 23 10.58 -1.93 -21.09
N SER A 24 11.75 -1.32 -21.20
CA SER A 24 12.64 -1.10 -20.07
C SER A 24 12.20 0.16 -19.34
N ASP A 25 11.67 -0.03 -18.13
CA ASP A 25 11.98 0.74 -16.93
C ASP A 25 12.17 2.26 -17.08
N ASP A 26 11.09 3.03 -17.00
CA ASP A 26 11.15 4.44 -16.61
C ASP A 26 10.96 4.62 -15.09
N VAL A 27 11.56 3.73 -14.28
CA VAL A 27 11.79 3.95 -12.84
C VAL A 27 13.08 4.73 -12.62
N ASN A 28 13.29 5.84 -13.34
CA ASN A 28 14.37 6.77 -13.00
C ASN A 28 14.13 8.21 -13.47
N ALA A 29 12.90 8.72 -13.28
CA ALA A 29 12.73 10.15 -13.16
C ALA A 29 13.29 10.56 -11.80
N GLU A 30 14.50 11.10 -11.81
CA GLU A 30 15.20 11.66 -10.66
C GLU A 30 14.31 12.72 -9.99
N SER A 31 13.53 12.29 -8.99
CA SER A 31 12.71 13.18 -8.20
C SER A 31 13.65 14.05 -7.37
N LYS A 32 13.86 15.29 -7.81
CA LYS A 32 14.56 16.30 -7.00
C LYS A 32 13.92 16.30 -5.61
N PRO A 33 14.67 16.05 -4.52
CA PRO A 33 14.08 16.08 -3.20
C PRO A 33 13.57 17.51 -2.96
N GLY A 34 12.24 17.62 -2.81
CA GLY A 34 11.63 18.81 -2.24
C GLY A 34 12.19 19.06 -0.84
N PRO A 35 12.00 20.25 -0.27
CA PRO A 35 12.58 20.62 1.02
C PRO A 35 12.24 19.55 2.06
N VAL A 36 13.29 18.85 2.50
CA VAL A 36 13.26 17.92 3.62
C VAL A 36 12.85 18.74 4.84
N TYR A 37 11.64 18.50 5.34
CA TYR A 37 11.34 18.86 6.72
C TYR A 37 12.07 17.84 7.58
N GLU A 38 13.14 18.27 8.24
CA GLU A 38 13.78 17.50 9.29
C GLU A 38 12.72 17.23 10.35
N SER A 39 12.30 15.97 10.46
CA SER A 39 11.43 15.54 11.54
C SER A 39 12.12 15.86 12.86
N SER A 40 11.44 16.53 13.78
CA SER A 40 11.99 16.90 15.11
C SER A 40 12.37 15.70 15.99
N ILE A 41 12.21 14.48 15.47
CA ILE A 41 12.63 13.21 16.09
C ILE A 41 13.83 12.57 15.39
N GLY A 42 14.52 13.25 14.46
CA GLY A 42 15.82 12.84 13.93
C GLY A 42 15.81 11.43 13.34
N GLY A 43 15.30 11.28 12.12
CA GLY A 43 15.25 9.96 11.49
C GLY A 43 14.82 10.01 10.04
N VAL A 44 15.81 10.03 9.15
CA VAL A 44 15.70 9.72 7.72
C VAL A 44 15.26 8.24 7.58
N VAL A 45 14.31 7.97 6.68
CA VAL A 45 13.82 6.65 6.24
C VAL A 45 13.47 5.62 7.34
N GLY A 46 12.17 5.52 7.64
CA GLY A 46 11.62 4.33 8.31
C GLY A 46 11.71 3.06 7.43
N PRO A 47 11.41 1.86 7.96
CA PRO A 47 11.49 0.59 7.22
C PRO A 47 10.58 0.49 5.99
N SER A 48 9.67 1.44 5.79
CA SER A 48 8.99 1.64 4.52
C SER A 48 9.93 2.40 3.58
N ASN A 49 10.33 1.80 2.45
CA ASN A 49 11.01 2.48 1.33
C ASN A 49 10.11 3.55 0.64
N LEU A 50 9.22 4.20 1.39
CA LEU A 50 8.23 5.16 0.90
C LEU A 50 8.81 6.58 0.99
N PRO A 51 8.86 7.32 -0.12
CA PRO A 51 9.37 8.68 -0.12
C PRO A 51 8.36 9.68 0.48
N GLY A 52 8.88 10.81 0.97
CA GLY A 52 8.08 11.99 1.31
C GLY A 52 6.98 11.74 2.34
N ALA A 53 5.77 12.27 2.07
CA ALA A 53 4.64 12.25 3.00
C ALA A 53 4.20 10.83 3.39
N GLN A 54 4.33 9.84 2.51
CA GLN A 54 3.95 8.46 2.82
C GLN A 54 4.89 7.80 3.82
N GLY A 55 6.20 8.08 3.73
CA GLY A 55 7.18 7.60 4.71
C GLY A 55 6.94 8.16 6.11
N GLN A 56 6.66 9.46 6.21
CA GLN A 56 6.28 10.06 7.50
C GLN A 56 4.95 9.49 8.02
N GLY A 57 3.95 9.32 7.15
CA GLY A 57 2.68 8.71 7.54
C GLY A 57 2.83 7.29 8.06
N TYR A 58 3.76 6.51 7.50
CA TYR A 58 4.11 5.19 8.03
C TYR A 58 4.73 5.26 9.44
N LEU A 59 5.62 6.23 9.71
CA LEU A 59 6.20 6.42 11.04
C LEU A 59 5.12 6.79 12.08
N VAL A 60 4.20 7.67 11.71
CA VAL A 60 3.05 8.06 12.55
C VAL A 60 2.17 6.84 12.83
N TYR A 61 1.81 6.07 11.78
CA TYR A 61 1.04 4.84 11.91
C TYR A 61 1.73 3.82 12.82
N SER A 62 3.03 3.59 12.60
CA SER A 62 3.81 2.63 13.36
C SER A 62 3.87 2.99 14.84
N LYS A 63 4.06 4.28 15.16
CA LYS A 63 4.13 4.77 16.54
C LYS A 63 2.78 4.71 17.27
N TRP A 64 1.71 5.15 16.62
CA TRP A 64 0.45 5.45 17.30
C TRP A 64 -0.67 4.45 17.02
N CYS A 65 -0.69 3.84 15.85
CA CYS A 65 -1.83 3.07 15.37
C CYS A 65 -1.59 1.56 15.41
N SER A 66 -0.37 1.12 15.07
CA SER A 66 -0.02 -0.29 14.84
C SER A 66 -0.33 -1.20 16.04
N GLY A 67 -0.15 -0.71 17.28
CA GLY A 67 -0.43 -1.50 18.49
C GLY A 67 -1.87 -2.01 18.60
N CYS A 68 -2.83 -1.36 17.93
CA CYS A 68 -4.22 -1.81 17.88
C CYS A 68 -4.70 -2.15 16.46
N HIS A 69 -4.03 -1.67 15.42
CA HIS A 69 -4.49 -1.78 14.04
C HIS A 69 -3.53 -2.51 13.09
N ALA A 70 -2.42 -3.06 13.61
CA ALA A 70 -1.53 -3.87 12.81
C ALA A 70 -2.28 -5.04 12.15
N PRO A 71 -1.78 -5.53 11.01
CA PRO A 71 -2.24 -6.78 10.42
C PRO A 71 -2.18 -7.93 11.43
N GLU A 72 -2.85 -9.02 11.05
CA GLU A 72 -2.76 -10.28 11.78
C GLU A 72 -1.32 -10.69 12.06
N TYR A 73 -1.03 -11.07 13.30
CA TYR A 73 0.24 -11.68 13.63
C TYR A 73 0.32 -13.08 13.02
N VAL A 74 1.24 -13.27 12.09
CA VAL A 74 1.52 -14.55 11.45
C VAL A 74 2.88 -15.07 11.95
N PRO A 75 2.91 -16.14 12.76
CA PRO A 75 4.17 -16.73 13.22
C PRO A 75 4.89 -17.45 12.06
N ALA A 76 6.14 -17.89 12.29
CA ALA A 76 6.97 -18.55 11.28
C ALA A 76 6.31 -19.76 10.58
N GLY A 77 5.35 -20.43 11.23
CA GLY A 77 4.55 -21.51 10.65
C GLY A 77 3.42 -21.07 9.70
N GLY A 78 3.34 -19.78 9.36
CA GLY A 78 2.37 -19.24 8.40
C GLY A 78 0.95 -19.09 8.95
N LYS A 79 0.00 -18.80 8.05
CA LYS A 79 -1.41 -18.53 8.40
C LYS A 79 -2.10 -19.72 9.08
N GLU A 80 -1.72 -20.94 8.73
CA GLU A 80 -2.25 -22.14 9.40
C GLU A 80 -1.83 -22.22 10.87
N ALA A 81 -0.60 -21.83 11.19
CA ALA A 81 -0.16 -21.75 12.57
C ALA A 81 -0.85 -20.58 13.29
N ALA A 82 -1.06 -19.45 12.62
CA ALA A 82 -1.81 -18.31 13.16
C ALA A 82 -3.25 -18.69 13.54
N ALA A 83 -3.94 -19.48 12.69
CA ALA A 83 -5.32 -19.91 12.90
C ALA A 83 -5.52 -20.78 14.15
N LYS A 84 -4.44 -21.38 14.68
CA LYS A 84 -4.46 -22.19 15.91
C LYS A 84 -4.26 -21.35 17.18
N LEU A 85 -3.85 -20.09 17.04
CA LEU A 85 -3.68 -19.17 18.17
C LEU A 85 -5.03 -18.58 18.60
N PRO A 86 -5.21 -18.27 19.90
CA PRO A 86 -6.36 -17.51 20.35
C PRO A 86 -6.46 -16.18 19.58
N VAL A 87 -7.69 -15.75 19.29
CA VAL A 87 -7.95 -14.49 18.59
C VAL A 87 -7.32 -13.29 19.32
N THR A 88 -7.27 -13.33 20.66
CA THR A 88 -6.63 -12.32 21.50
C THR A 88 -5.10 -12.24 21.35
N VAL A 89 -4.47 -13.28 20.82
CA VAL A 89 -3.03 -13.33 20.53
C VAL A 89 -2.75 -12.97 19.07
N ARG A 90 -3.64 -13.37 18.17
CA ARG A 90 -3.49 -13.26 16.71
C ARG A 90 -3.86 -11.87 16.17
N LEU A 91 -4.89 -11.24 16.71
CA LEU A 91 -5.45 -9.98 16.18
C LEU A 91 -5.39 -8.87 17.23
N PRO A 92 -4.73 -7.73 16.90
CA PRO A 92 -4.84 -6.51 17.69
C PRO A 92 -6.31 -6.07 17.85
N LEU A 93 -6.62 -5.37 18.95
CA LEU A 93 -8.00 -5.04 19.31
C LEU A 93 -8.77 -4.30 18.20
N GLY A 94 -8.16 -3.27 17.61
CA GLY A 94 -8.77 -2.49 16.52
C GLY A 94 -9.02 -3.32 15.28
N THR A 95 -8.03 -4.09 14.83
CA THR A 95 -8.16 -5.03 13.70
C THR A 95 -9.24 -6.08 13.98
N ASN A 96 -9.31 -6.60 15.20
CA ASN A 96 -10.33 -7.58 15.59
C ASN A 96 -11.75 -7.02 15.50
N LEU A 97 -11.98 -5.82 16.04
CA LEU A 97 -13.29 -5.17 16.01
C LEU A 97 -13.72 -4.84 14.57
N LEU A 98 -12.79 -4.45 13.71
CA LEU A 98 -13.07 -4.26 12.27
C LEU A 98 -13.43 -5.58 11.60
N GLN A 99 -12.69 -6.66 11.87
CA GLN A 99 -13.00 -7.99 11.35
C GLN A 99 -14.39 -8.47 11.76
N GLN A 100 -14.80 -8.23 13.01
CA GLN A 100 -16.14 -8.59 13.49
C GLN A 100 -17.24 -7.74 12.85
N ARG A 101 -17.01 -6.43 12.68
CA ARG A 101 -17.97 -5.52 12.04
C ARG A 101 -18.20 -5.88 10.58
N TYR A 102 -17.11 -6.06 9.83
CA TYR A 102 -17.17 -6.18 8.37
C TYR A 102 -17.21 -7.63 7.88
N GLN A 103 -16.90 -8.61 8.73
CA GLN A 103 -16.98 -10.04 8.41
C GLN A 103 -16.27 -10.41 7.09
N GLY A 104 -15.16 -9.71 6.78
CA GLY A 104 -14.37 -9.91 5.58
C GLY A 104 -14.86 -9.19 4.32
N SER A 105 -15.95 -8.41 4.39
CA SER A 105 -16.41 -7.60 3.25
C SER A 105 -15.39 -6.52 2.84
N VAL A 106 -14.55 -6.09 3.78
CA VAL A 106 -13.35 -5.29 3.55
C VAL A 106 -12.21 -5.84 4.43
N PRO A 107 -10.93 -5.64 4.05
CA PRO A 107 -9.80 -6.03 4.89
C PRO A 107 -9.90 -5.40 6.28
N ALA A 108 -9.56 -6.15 7.33
CA ALA A 108 -9.58 -5.62 8.69
C ALA A 108 -8.34 -4.76 9.01
N ALA A 109 -7.19 -5.13 8.42
CA ALA A 109 -5.95 -4.39 8.56
C ALA A 109 -6.03 -3.05 7.80
N LEU A 110 -5.76 -1.93 8.49
CA LEU A 110 -5.93 -0.60 7.89
C LEU A 110 -5.02 -0.38 6.67
N GLU A 111 -3.80 -0.92 6.72
CA GLU A 111 -2.81 -0.82 5.64
C GLU A 111 -3.20 -1.57 4.36
N GLU A 112 -4.19 -2.47 4.43
CA GLU A 112 -4.67 -3.27 3.29
C GLU A 112 -6.00 -2.73 2.73
N ARG A 113 -6.59 -1.72 3.36
CA ARG A 113 -7.86 -1.11 2.91
C ARG A 113 -7.69 -0.37 1.60
N THR A 114 -8.75 -0.35 0.80
CA THR A 114 -8.83 0.32 -0.51
C THR A 114 -9.93 1.39 -0.56
N ASP A 115 -10.57 1.67 0.57
CA ASP A 115 -11.71 2.59 0.72
C ASP A 115 -11.45 3.69 1.77
N LEU A 116 -10.19 3.87 2.21
CA LEU A 116 -9.81 4.94 3.13
C LEU A 116 -9.46 6.22 2.36
N THR A 117 -10.04 7.35 2.74
CA THR A 117 -9.62 8.68 2.26
C THR A 117 -8.91 9.45 3.38
N PRO A 118 -8.06 10.44 3.06
CA PRO A 118 -7.42 11.28 4.07
C PRO A 118 -8.42 11.95 5.04
N GLU A 119 -9.58 12.37 4.55
CA GLU A 119 -10.64 13.02 5.33
C GLU A 119 -11.27 12.05 6.33
N VAL A 120 -11.51 10.80 5.90
CA VAL A 120 -12.03 9.74 6.77
C VAL A 120 -11.02 9.41 7.87
N VAL A 121 -9.74 9.26 7.51
CA VAL A 121 -8.66 9.03 8.47
C VAL A 121 -8.59 10.17 9.49
N ARG A 122 -8.58 11.43 9.01
CA ARG A 122 -8.58 12.63 9.87
C ARG A 122 -9.76 12.63 10.84
N THR A 123 -10.95 12.27 10.36
CA THR A 123 -12.17 12.23 11.19
C THR A 123 -12.04 11.23 12.34
N PHE A 124 -11.61 10.00 12.07
CA PHE A 124 -11.44 8.98 13.11
C PHE A 124 -10.31 9.31 14.07
N VAL A 125 -9.17 9.82 13.59
CA VAL A 125 -8.04 10.18 14.46
C VAL A 125 -8.40 11.34 15.38
N ARG A 126 -9.16 12.33 14.91
CA ARG A 126 -9.52 13.51 15.72
C ARG A 126 -10.73 13.29 16.63
N SER A 127 -11.69 12.48 16.20
CA SER A 127 -12.95 12.29 16.92
C SER A 127 -12.95 11.02 17.78
N GLY A 128 -12.09 10.05 17.45
CA GLY A 128 -12.19 8.70 17.98
C GLY A 128 -13.45 8.00 17.46
N ILE A 129 -13.56 6.70 17.76
CA ILE A 129 -14.79 5.94 17.52
C ILE A 129 -14.78 4.66 18.36
N ASN A 130 -15.84 4.45 19.15
CA ASN A 130 -15.96 3.29 20.05
C ASN A 130 -14.72 3.13 20.94
N GLY A 131 -14.01 1.99 20.82
CA GLY A 131 -12.78 1.68 21.56
C GLY A 131 -11.50 2.36 21.04
N MET A 132 -11.58 3.19 19.99
CA MET A 132 -10.46 3.99 19.50
C MET A 132 -10.54 5.41 20.09
N PRO A 133 -9.65 5.81 21.01
CA PRO A 133 -9.64 7.16 21.57
C PRO A 133 -9.18 8.22 20.54
N PRO A 134 -9.64 9.47 20.66
CA PRO A 134 -9.16 10.58 19.81
C PRO A 134 -7.72 11.00 20.16
N PHE A 135 -6.94 11.39 19.15
CA PHE A 135 -5.61 11.96 19.29
C PHE A 135 -5.62 13.48 19.24
N ARG A 136 -4.90 14.11 20.18
CA ARG A 136 -4.71 15.56 20.25
C ARG A 136 -3.68 16.02 19.23
N LYS A 137 -3.71 17.32 18.90
CA LYS A 137 -2.71 17.95 18.02
C LYS A 137 -1.28 17.90 18.56
N THR A 138 -1.15 17.77 19.88
CA THR A 138 0.14 17.60 20.57
C THR A 138 0.72 16.19 20.44
N GLU A 139 -0.10 15.20 20.08
CA GLU A 139 0.32 13.80 19.90
C GLU A 139 0.54 13.48 18.42
N ILE A 140 -0.41 13.91 17.58
CA ILE A 140 -0.33 13.84 16.12
C ILE A 140 -0.65 15.23 15.59
N SER A 141 0.37 15.93 15.08
CA SER A 141 0.22 17.27 14.50
C SER A 141 -0.70 17.25 13.27
N ASP A 142 -1.15 18.40 12.78
CA ASP A 142 -1.97 18.44 11.56
C ASP A 142 -1.17 17.97 10.33
N ALA A 143 0.13 18.31 10.25
CA ALA A 143 1.02 17.84 9.19
C ALA A 143 1.25 16.32 9.25
N ASP A 144 1.46 15.77 10.45
CA ASP A 144 1.58 14.31 10.64
C ASP A 144 0.28 13.59 10.30
N LEU A 145 -0.86 14.21 10.58
CA LEU A 145 -2.16 13.64 10.24
C LEU A 145 -2.40 13.63 8.73
N ASP A 146 -1.98 14.67 8.02
CA ASP A 146 -2.04 14.71 6.56
C ASP A 146 -1.13 13.64 5.94
N ALA A 147 0.08 13.48 6.47
CA ALA A 147 1.00 12.41 6.08
C ALA A 147 0.41 11.02 6.36
N LEU A 148 -0.20 10.80 7.53
CA LEU A 148 -0.90 9.57 7.90
C LEU A 148 -2.07 9.27 6.96
N GLY A 149 -2.87 10.30 6.63
CA GLY A 149 -3.96 10.21 5.67
C GLY A 149 -3.46 9.74 4.31
N ALA A 150 -2.44 10.39 3.76
CA ALA A 150 -1.80 10.02 2.49
C ALA A 150 -1.23 8.60 2.51
N TYR A 151 -0.67 8.18 3.65
CA TYR A 151 -0.16 6.83 3.82
C TYR A 151 -1.28 5.79 3.81
N LEU A 152 -2.33 5.94 4.63
CA LEU A 152 -3.40 4.95 4.74
C LEU A 152 -4.34 4.93 3.52
N SER A 153 -4.42 6.02 2.75
CA SER A 153 -5.21 6.07 1.51
C SER A 153 -4.44 5.64 0.26
N ARG A 154 -3.18 5.21 0.37
CA ARG A 154 -2.30 4.92 -0.79
C ARG A 154 -2.84 3.83 -1.74
N ASN A 155 -3.66 2.92 -1.23
CA ASN A 155 -4.27 1.84 -2.01
C ASN A 155 -5.66 2.20 -2.53
N THR A 156 -6.22 3.33 -2.08
CA THR A 156 -7.54 3.80 -2.51
C THR A 156 -7.41 4.37 -3.91
N LYS A 157 -8.22 3.88 -4.84
CA LYS A 157 -8.25 4.43 -6.19
C LYS A 157 -8.85 5.84 -6.13
N ALA A 158 -8.23 6.79 -6.81
CA ALA A 158 -8.81 8.11 -6.98
C ALA A 158 -10.23 7.96 -7.60
N PRO A 159 -11.22 8.72 -7.12
CA PRO A 159 -12.58 8.66 -7.64
C PRO A 159 -12.66 8.99 -9.14
#